data_AF-A0A7S1K535-F1
#
_entry.id   AF-A0A7S1K535-F1
#
_cell.length_a   1.000
_cell.length_b   1.000
_cell.length_c   1.000
_cell.angle_alpha   90.00
_cell.angle_beta   90.00
_cell.angle_gamma   90.00
#
_symmetry.space_group_name_H-M   'P 1'
#
loop_
_entity.id
_entity.type
_entity.pdbx_description
1 polymer ?
#
loop_
_entity_poly.entity_id
_entity_poly.type
_entity_poly.pdbx_seq_one_letter_code
_entity_poly.pdbx_strand_id
1 'polypeptide(L)'
;GLSATLPNYEDVAVFMRVDIKKGLYHFGAHYRPVPLEQEYIGVKEKKAIKRFNTMNEVTYEKVMEKAGKKQVLVFVHSRKETAKTARAIRDLAMQNDTLARFLQDSPASREVLQAEAEDMQTPEIKELLPYGFGIHHAG
;
A
#
# COMPACT_ATOMS: atom_id res chain seq x y z
N GLY A 1 26.53 -7.62 -10.14
CA GLY A 1 25.28 -6.84 -10.33
C GLY A 1 24.23 -7.38 -9.40
N LEU A 2 23.24 -6.55 -9.02
CA LEU A 2 22.06 -6.99 -8.27
C LEU A 2 20.84 -6.88 -9.19
N SER A 3 19.97 -7.89 -9.19
CA SER A 3 18.78 -7.94 -10.04
C SER A 3 17.63 -8.58 -9.29
N ALA A 4 16.40 -8.23 -9.69
CA ALA A 4 15.23 -9.04 -9.36
C ALA A 4 15.33 -10.42 -10.05
N THR A 5 14.64 -11.42 -9.48
CA THR A 5 14.54 -12.76 -10.06
C THR A 5 13.64 -12.72 -11.30
N LEU A 6 14.26 -12.70 -12.48
CA LEU A 6 13.59 -12.68 -13.78
C LEU A 6 14.23 -13.73 -14.71
N PRO A 7 13.50 -14.20 -15.74
CA PRO A 7 14.09 -14.99 -16.83
C PRO A 7 15.29 -14.27 -17.47
N ASN A 8 16.13 -15.02 -18.19
CA ASN A 8 17.30 -14.51 -18.94
C ASN A 8 18.46 -13.99 -18.05
N TYR A 9 18.53 -14.40 -16.79
CA TYR A 9 19.62 -14.03 -15.88
C TYR A 9 21.00 -14.53 -16.36
N GLU A 10 21.06 -15.58 -17.17
CA GLU A 10 22.28 -16.06 -17.82
C GLU A 10 22.79 -15.09 -18.89
N ASP A 11 21.89 -14.52 -19.71
CA ASP A 11 22.25 -13.52 -20.73
C ASP A 11 22.82 -12.25 -20.08
N VAL A 12 22.22 -11.83 -18.96
CA VAL A 12 22.73 -10.71 -18.15
C VAL A 12 24.11 -11.05 -17.58
N ALA A 13 24.32 -12.30 -17.14
CA ALA A 13 25.62 -12.75 -16.65
C ALA A 13 26.69 -12.67 -17.75
N VAL A 14 26.37 -13.12 -18.96
CA VAL A 14 27.26 -13.02 -20.14
C VAL A 14 27.55 -11.56 -20.49
N PHE A 15 26.53 -10.70 -20.51
CA PHE A 15 26.69 -9.26 -20.77
C PHE A 15 27.64 -8.61 -19.76
N MET A 16 27.52 -8.95 -18.48
CA MET A 16 28.39 -8.47 -17.41
C MET A 16 29.75 -9.21 -17.32
N ARG A 17 30.01 -10.18 -18.21
CA ARG A 17 31.20 -11.05 -18.22
C ARG A 17 31.41 -11.82 -16.91
N VAL A 18 30.33 -12.26 -16.29
CA VAL A 18 30.33 -13.08 -15.08
C VAL A 18 30.61 -14.55 -15.45
N ASP A 19 31.49 -15.22 -14.70
CA ASP A 19 31.66 -16.67 -14.79
C ASP A 19 30.37 -17.36 -14.29
N ILE A 20 29.68 -18.06 -15.18
CA ILE A 20 28.38 -18.70 -14.89
C ILE A 20 28.49 -19.78 -13.79
N LYS A 21 29.63 -20.46 -13.65
CA LYS A 21 29.78 -21.57 -12.70
C LYS A 21 30.12 -21.10 -11.29
N LYS A 22 30.79 -19.96 -11.16
CA LYS A 22 31.32 -19.47 -9.86
C LYS A 22 30.73 -18.14 -9.40
N GLY A 23 30.28 -17.31 -10.35
CA GLY A 23 29.86 -15.93 -10.11
C GLY A 23 28.36 -15.68 -10.28
N LEU A 24 27.62 -16.65 -10.82
CA LEU A 24 26.17 -16.53 -11.01
C LEU A 24 25.41 -17.18 -9.85
N TYR A 25 24.54 -16.39 -9.23
CA TYR A 25 23.65 -16.85 -8.16
C TYR A 25 22.21 -16.50 -8.54
N HIS A 26 21.33 -17.49 -8.50
CA HIS A 26 19.92 -17.33 -8.84
C HIS A 26 19.04 -17.84 -7.70
N PHE A 27 18.23 -16.94 -7.15
CA PHE A 27 17.39 -17.21 -5.98
C PHE A 27 15.91 -17.06 -6.37
N GLY A 28 15.16 -18.15 -6.32
CA GLY A 28 13.72 -18.17 -6.61
C GLY A 28 12.88 -17.47 -5.52
N ALA A 29 11.56 -17.37 -5.74
CA ALA A 29 10.64 -16.71 -4.80
C ALA A 29 10.65 -17.31 -3.38
N HIS A 30 11.00 -18.59 -3.23
CA HIS A 30 11.12 -19.29 -1.95
C HIS A 30 12.29 -18.80 -1.08
N TYR A 31 13.24 -18.02 -1.62
CA TYR A 31 14.30 -17.38 -0.84
C TYR A 31 13.87 -16.06 -0.18
N ARG A 32 12.62 -15.59 -0.42
CA ARG A 32 12.14 -14.39 0.28
C ARG A 32 12.07 -14.67 1.78
N PRO A 33 12.67 -13.81 2.64
CA PRO A 33 12.71 -14.03 4.09
C PRO A 33 11.31 -13.99 4.72
N VAL A 34 10.40 -13.23 4.12
CA VAL A 34 8.97 -13.26 4.42
C VAL A 34 8.25 -13.71 3.15
N PRO A 35 7.64 -14.92 3.14
CA PRO A 35 6.86 -15.40 2.00
C PRO A 35 5.75 -14.41 1.65
N LEU A 36 5.58 -14.16 0.34
CA LEU A 36 4.59 -13.21 -0.15
C LEU A 36 3.44 -13.96 -0.82
N GLU A 37 2.26 -13.90 -0.19
CA GLU A 37 0.99 -14.21 -0.83
C GLU A 37 0.61 -13.07 -1.78
N GLN A 38 0.16 -13.40 -2.99
CA GLN A 38 -0.12 -12.44 -4.05
C GLN A 38 -1.55 -12.62 -4.55
N GLU A 39 -2.27 -11.52 -4.68
CA GLU A 39 -3.61 -11.46 -5.26
C GLU A 39 -3.65 -10.43 -6.38
N TYR A 40 -4.32 -10.77 -7.48
CA TYR A 40 -4.41 -9.90 -8.66
C TYR A 40 -5.87 -9.65 -8.99
N ILE A 41 -6.30 -8.38 -8.93
CA ILE A 41 -7.68 -7.97 -9.19
C ILE A 41 -7.70 -7.11 -10.44
N GLY A 42 -8.22 -7.68 -11.54
CA GLY A 42 -8.38 -6.97 -12.80
C GLY A 42 -9.72 -6.24 -12.89
N VAL A 43 -9.71 -4.90 -12.93
CA VAL A 43 -10.93 -4.10 -13.14
C VAL A 43 -11.28 -4.06 -14.63
N LYS A 44 -12.40 -4.68 -15.01
CA LYS A 44 -12.84 -4.82 -16.42
C LYS A 44 -13.63 -3.63 -16.97
N GLU A 45 -13.97 -2.65 -16.13
CA GLU A 45 -14.78 -1.49 -16.52
C GLU A 45 -14.04 -0.58 -17.52
N LYS A 46 -14.70 -0.28 -18.64
CA LYS A 46 -14.14 0.49 -19.74
C LYS A 46 -14.26 1.99 -19.50
N LYS A 47 -15.38 2.45 -18.93
CA LYS A 47 -15.64 3.87 -18.68
C LYS A 47 -14.72 4.35 -17.56
N ALA A 48 -13.89 5.34 -17.85
CA ALA A 48 -12.82 5.79 -16.95
C ALA A 48 -13.31 6.16 -15.54
N ILE A 49 -14.40 6.93 -15.45
CA ILE A 49 -14.97 7.35 -14.16
C ILE A 49 -15.48 6.14 -13.35
N LYS A 50 -16.21 5.23 -14.00
CA LYS A 50 -16.70 4.03 -13.33
C LYS A 50 -15.54 3.12 -12.90
N ARG A 51 -14.53 2.94 -13.74
CA ARG A 51 -13.32 2.17 -13.42
C ARG A 51 -12.60 2.74 -12.20
N PHE A 52 -12.49 4.07 -12.12
CA PHE A 52 -11.89 4.74 -10.96
C PHE A 52 -12.68 4.47 -9.67
N ASN A 53 -14.02 4.57 -9.71
CA ASN A 53 -14.86 4.30 -8.55
C ASN A 53 -14.76 2.82 -8.13
N THR A 54 -14.87 1.88 -9.08
CA THR A 54 -14.69 0.45 -8.81
C THR A 54 -13.32 0.15 -8.22
N MET A 55 -12.25 0.83 -8.66
CA MET A 55 -10.93 0.67 -8.06
C MET A 55 -10.88 1.13 -6.60
N ASN A 56 -11.57 2.22 -6.24
CA ASN A 56 -11.67 2.66 -4.84
C ASN A 56 -12.48 1.68 -3.99
N GLU A 57 -13.60 1.17 -4.51
CA GLU A 57 -14.42 0.15 -3.83
C GLU A 57 -13.59 -1.11 -3.55
N VAL A 58 -12.93 -1.65 -4.57
CA VAL A 58 -12.04 -2.83 -4.43
C VAL A 58 -10.90 -2.55 -3.45
N THR A 59 -10.31 -1.36 -3.48
CA THR A 59 -9.24 -0.97 -2.55
C THR A 59 -9.77 -0.96 -1.12
N TYR A 60 -10.93 -0.37 -0.88
CA TYR A 60 -11.57 -0.36 0.44
C TYR A 60 -11.87 -1.79 0.92
N GLU A 61 -12.47 -2.64 0.08
CA GLU A 61 -12.73 -4.05 0.43
C GLU A 61 -11.46 -4.78 0.88
N LYS A 62 -10.38 -4.66 0.10
CA LYS A 62 -9.10 -5.31 0.42
C LYS A 62 -8.41 -4.75 1.64
N VAL A 63 -8.53 -3.44 1.89
CA VAL A 63 -8.08 -2.82 3.13
C VAL A 63 -8.87 -3.38 4.32
N MET A 64 -10.18 -3.51 4.20
CA MET A 64 -11.06 -4.00 5.26
C MET A 64 -10.84 -5.47 5.65
N GLU A 65 -10.37 -6.30 4.72
CA GLU A 65 -9.94 -7.67 5.04
C GLU A 65 -8.78 -7.72 6.05
N LYS A 66 -7.95 -6.67 6.08
CA LYS A 66 -6.75 -6.57 6.92
C LYS A 66 -6.91 -5.59 8.09
N ALA A 67 -7.86 -4.66 8.01
CA ALA A 67 -8.16 -3.68 9.05
C ALA A 67 -8.36 -4.35 10.43
N GLY A 68 -7.81 -3.74 11.47
CA GLY A 68 -7.80 -4.27 12.85
C GLY A 68 -6.86 -5.46 13.09
N LYS A 69 -6.25 -6.05 12.05
CA LYS A 69 -5.38 -7.23 12.16
C LYS A 69 -3.95 -6.97 11.72
N LYS A 70 -3.77 -6.20 10.64
CA LYS A 70 -2.48 -5.89 10.03
C LYS A 70 -2.47 -4.45 9.52
N GLN A 71 -1.28 -3.85 9.47
CA GLN A 71 -1.08 -2.57 8.79
C GLN A 71 -1.17 -2.77 7.26
N VAL A 72 -1.68 -1.76 6.56
CA VAL A 72 -1.84 -1.77 5.10
C VAL A 72 -1.14 -0.56 4.52
N LEU A 73 -0.37 -0.76 3.46
CA LEU A 73 0.29 0.30 2.69
C LEU A 73 -0.29 0.34 1.29
N VAL A 74 -0.92 1.46 0.91
CA VAL A 74 -1.54 1.66 -0.40
C VAL A 74 -0.63 2.55 -1.26
N PHE A 75 -0.19 2.02 -2.40
CA PHE A 75 0.57 2.79 -3.37
C PHE A 75 -0.35 3.41 -4.43
N VAL A 76 -0.11 4.67 -4.75
CA VAL A 76 -0.86 5.48 -5.72
C VAL A 76 0.09 6.12 -6.73
N HIS A 77 -0.42 6.64 -7.84
CA HIS A 77 0.44 7.14 -8.93
C HIS A 77 0.78 8.63 -8.84
N SER A 78 0.17 9.39 -7.92
CA SER A 78 0.45 10.83 -7.77
C SER A 78 0.29 11.32 -6.33
N ARG A 79 0.98 12.43 -6.01
CA ARG A 79 0.89 13.11 -4.69
C ARG A 79 -0.55 13.46 -4.33
N LYS A 80 -1.28 14.02 -5.29
CA LYS A 80 -2.70 14.39 -5.12
C LYS A 80 -3.58 13.17 -4.88
N GLU A 81 -3.27 12.04 -5.51
CA GLU A 81 -4.01 10.80 -5.30
C GLU A 81 -3.77 10.21 -3.91
N THR A 82 -2.61 10.45 -3.28
CA THR A 82 -2.32 9.93 -1.92
C THR A 82 -3.38 10.37 -0.92
N ALA A 83 -3.69 11.67 -0.88
CA ALA A 83 -4.75 12.19 -0.01
C ALA A 83 -6.15 11.83 -0.51
N LYS A 84 -6.38 11.81 -1.83
CA LYS A 84 -7.70 11.51 -2.41
C LYS A 84 -8.15 10.08 -2.11
N THR A 85 -7.25 9.11 -2.25
CA THR A 85 -7.54 7.69 -1.97
C THR A 85 -7.72 7.45 -0.48
N ALA A 86 -6.90 8.07 0.38
CA ALA A 86 -7.07 7.99 1.83
C ALA A 86 -8.45 8.53 2.28
N ARG A 87 -8.88 9.69 1.75
CA ARG A 87 -10.23 10.22 1.99
C ARG A 87 -11.31 9.29 1.47
N ALA A 88 -11.16 8.74 0.26
CA ALA A 88 -12.14 7.82 -0.30
C ALA A 88 -12.34 6.57 0.58
N ILE A 89 -11.25 5.99 1.12
CA ILE A 89 -11.33 4.84 2.03
C ILE A 89 -11.99 5.25 3.36
N ARG A 90 -11.60 6.39 3.94
CA ARG A 90 -12.23 6.92 5.17
C ARG A 90 -13.73 7.15 4.98
N ASP A 91 -14.12 7.81 3.89
CA ASP A 91 -15.52 8.15 3.61
C ASP A 91 -16.35 6.89 3.37
N LEU A 92 -15.81 5.88 2.68
CA LEU A 92 -16.44 4.56 2.54
C LEU A 92 -16.55 3.83 3.89
N ALA A 93 -15.54 3.95 4.75
CA ALA A 93 -15.59 3.36 6.08
C ALA A 93 -16.64 4.04 6.98
N MET A 94 -16.78 5.36 6.89
CA MET A 94 -17.84 6.11 7.58
C MET A 94 -19.23 5.71 7.07
N GLN A 95 -19.42 5.63 5.74
CA GLN A 95 -20.70 5.24 5.13
C GLN A 95 -21.14 3.82 5.51
N ASN A 96 -20.18 2.92 5.73
CA ASN A 96 -20.46 1.52 6.09
C ASN A 96 -20.37 1.23 7.60
N ASP A 97 -20.21 2.25 8.45
CA ASP A 97 -20.03 2.11 9.90
C ASP A 97 -18.89 1.14 10.31
N THR A 98 -17.77 1.22 9.58
CA THR A 98 -16.59 0.36 9.79
C THR A 98 -15.34 1.12 10.21
N LEU A 99 -15.44 2.44 10.40
CA LEU A 99 -14.32 3.33 10.73
C LEU A 99 -13.56 2.89 12.00
N ALA A 100 -14.29 2.37 13.00
CA ALA A 100 -13.70 1.88 14.24
C ALA A 100 -12.67 0.75 14.03
N ARG A 101 -12.68 0.04 12.90
CA ARG A 101 -11.70 -1.03 12.62
C ARG A 101 -10.29 -0.52 12.32
N PHE A 102 -10.13 0.77 11.99
CA PHE A 102 -8.82 1.35 11.66
C PHE A 102 -8.05 1.80 12.90
N LEU A 103 -8.77 2.16 13.96
CA LEU A 103 -8.18 2.55 15.23
C LEU A 103 -8.25 1.38 16.19
N GLN A 104 -7.13 1.05 16.83
CA GLN A 104 -7.18 0.14 17.97
C GLN A 104 -8.06 0.76 19.08
N ASP A 105 -8.80 -0.06 19.81
CA ASP A 105 -9.62 0.37 20.95
C ASP A 105 -8.80 0.76 22.18
N SER A 106 -7.50 1.05 22.02
CA SER A 106 -6.68 1.62 23.08
C SER A 106 -6.89 3.14 23.14
N PRO A 107 -7.42 3.69 24.25
CA PRO A 107 -7.56 5.13 24.43
C PRO A 107 -6.22 5.86 24.23
N ALA A 108 -5.12 5.27 24.69
CA ALA A 108 -3.78 5.83 24.55
C ALA A 108 -3.37 6.02 23.08
N SER A 109 -3.66 5.05 22.21
CA SER A 109 -3.31 5.16 20.79
C SER A 109 -4.10 6.27 20.10
N ARG A 110 -5.36 6.48 20.49
CA ARG A 110 -6.20 7.55 19.94
C ARG A 110 -5.74 8.93 20.41
N GLU A 111 -5.43 9.07 21.70
CA GLU A 111 -4.91 10.32 22.26
C GLU A 111 -3.60 10.74 21.59
N VAL A 112 -2.68 9.79 21.37
CA VAL A 112 -1.43 10.06 20.66
C VAL A 112 -1.71 10.54 19.24
N LEU A 113 -2.55 9.83 18.47
CA LEU A 113 -2.86 10.25 17.09
C LEU A 113 -3.55 11.61 17.03
N GLN A 114 -4.41 11.93 18.00
CA GLN A 114 -5.08 13.22 18.09
C GLN A 114 -4.09 14.35 18.40
N ALA A 115 -3.23 14.16 19.39
CA ALA A 115 -2.20 15.14 19.77
C ALA A 115 -1.21 15.39 18.61
N GLU A 116 -0.71 14.33 17.99
CA GLU A 116 0.18 14.44 16.84
C GLU A 116 -0.51 15.13 15.66
N ALA A 117 -1.79 14.86 15.41
CA ALA A 117 -2.55 15.52 14.35
C ALA A 117 -2.67 17.03 14.57
N GLU A 118 -2.75 17.48 15.82
CA GLU A 118 -2.83 18.90 16.16
C GLU A 118 -1.54 19.66 15.79
N ASP A 119 -0.39 19.02 15.99
CA ASP A 119 0.95 19.54 15.69
C ASP A 119 1.31 19.49 14.19
N MET A 120 0.59 18.70 13.39
CA MET A 120 0.83 18.60 11.95
C MET A 120 0.53 19.90 11.21
N GLN A 121 1.50 20.32 10.39
CA GLN A 121 1.38 21.48 9.49
C GLN A 121 0.62 21.14 8.19
N THR A 122 0.64 19.87 7.78
CA THR A 122 -0.03 19.41 6.56
C THR A 122 -1.54 19.20 6.81
N PRO A 123 -2.43 19.99 6.18
CA PRO A 123 -3.87 19.91 6.44
C PRO A 123 -4.45 18.53 6.17
N GLU A 124 -3.98 17.84 5.13
CA GLU A 124 -4.45 16.50 4.77
C GLU A 124 -4.10 15.47 5.85
N ILE A 125 -2.92 15.55 6.46
CA ILE A 125 -2.53 14.64 7.54
C ILE A 125 -3.35 14.94 8.79
N LYS A 126 -3.49 16.23 9.14
CA LYS A 126 -4.33 16.67 10.27
C LYS A 126 -5.78 16.18 10.16
N GLU A 127 -6.30 16.14 8.94
CA GLU A 127 -7.65 15.63 8.62
C GLU A 127 -7.76 14.10 8.75
N LEU A 128 -6.71 13.35 8.40
CA LEU A 128 -6.75 11.89 8.23
C LEU A 128 -6.24 11.10 9.44
N LEU A 129 -5.23 11.64 10.13
CA LEU A 129 -4.50 10.97 11.21
C LEU A 129 -5.39 10.56 12.39
N PRO A 130 -6.37 11.38 12.85
CA PRO A 130 -7.28 10.99 13.93
C PRO A 130 -8.11 9.74 13.63
N TYR A 131 -8.28 9.39 12.35
CA TYR A 131 -9.03 8.23 11.90
C TYR A 131 -8.14 7.00 11.63
N GLY A 132 -6.84 7.10 11.90
CA GLY A 132 -5.88 6.01 11.68
C GLY A 132 -5.34 5.93 10.24
N PHE A 133 -5.50 6.98 9.45
CA PHE A 133 -4.97 7.05 8.09
C PHE A 133 -3.76 7.99 8.01
N GLY A 134 -2.66 7.49 7.47
CA GLY A 134 -1.49 8.29 7.12
C GLY A 134 -1.38 8.49 5.61
N ILE A 135 -0.70 9.56 5.20
CA ILE A 135 -0.28 9.78 3.81
C ILE A 135 1.20 10.12 3.78
N HIS A 136 1.88 9.71 2.71
CA HIS A 136 3.30 9.99 2.53
C HIS A 136 3.63 10.21 1.04
N HIS A 137 4.33 11.29 0.75
CA HIS A 137 4.91 11.58 -0.57
C HIS A 137 6.05 12.59 -0.44
N ALA A 138 6.86 12.75 -1.49
CA ALA A 138 8.02 13.65 -1.51
C ALA A 138 7.69 15.15 -1.67
N GLY A 139 6.41 15.52 -1.66
CA GLY A 139 5.95 16.90 -1.74
C GLY A 139 5.24 17.36 -0.48
#